data_AF-A0A0E3QJJ9-F1
#
_entry.id   AF-A0A0E3QJJ9-F1
#
_cell.length_a   1.000
_cell.length_b   1.000
_cell.length_c   1.000
_cell.angle_alpha   90.00
_cell.angle_beta   90.00
_cell.angle_gamma   90.00
#
_symmetry.space_group_name_H-M   'P 1'
#
loop_
_entity.id
_entity.type
_entity.pdbx_description
1 polymer ?
#
loop_
_entity_poly.entity_id
_entity_poly.type
_entity_poly.pdbx_seq_one_letter_code
_entity_poly.pdbx_strand_id
1 'polypeptide(L)'
;MIDTLLPKKSGHNISHSTVLKAMCINGLGFTERRLYLFSAFFENLPTERLLGEGVLPEHLNDDVFGRTLDKIQEYGATELFNHIILQAMKHVPINPRFCHSDTTNFSVYGDYDHNDNGKTINITYGHPKDKRVDLLRFSIYMVTDQKGIPLFVRALDGNSSDKKVLIKTIKEVTQNLNLDQRVYHIADSAFYTEDNVKEIGNNAFFISRVPATINESKELLMTDLILETCSDERYSCSAVKSCYGGVEQLWVVFCSEEMKKKEEKKFDEKILKELDAAEKSLKKLSNHEFACEADARMAAEQ
;
A
#
# COMPACT_ATOMS: atom_id res chain seq x y z
N MET A 1 14.25 -23.00 -14.23
CA MET A 1 14.58 -22.00 -13.18
C MET A 1 14.05 -22.44 -11.82
N ILE A 2 12.73 -22.48 -11.59
CA ILE A 2 12.16 -22.76 -10.27
C ILE A 2 12.69 -24.07 -9.67
N ASP A 3 12.69 -25.18 -10.40
CA ASP A 3 13.17 -26.47 -9.87
C ASP A 3 14.69 -26.52 -9.65
N THR A 4 15.45 -25.57 -10.22
CA THR A 4 16.87 -25.39 -9.92
C THR A 4 17.06 -24.71 -8.57
N LEU A 5 16.20 -23.73 -8.24
CA LEU A 5 16.22 -22.99 -6.99
C LEU A 5 15.59 -23.80 -5.85
N LEU A 6 14.51 -24.52 -6.16
CA LEU A 6 13.72 -25.35 -5.26
C LEU A 6 13.79 -26.81 -5.73
N PRO A 7 14.92 -27.51 -5.53
CA PRO A 7 15.05 -28.89 -5.97
C PRO A 7 14.13 -29.80 -5.15
N LYS A 8 13.40 -30.66 -5.85
CA LYS A 8 12.57 -31.71 -5.26
C LYS A 8 13.45 -32.73 -4.52
N LYS A 9 13.18 -32.92 -3.23
CA LYS A 9 13.73 -34.04 -2.44
C LYS A 9 12.68 -35.18 -2.47
N SER A 10 13.14 -36.41 -2.71
CA SER A 10 12.32 -37.57 -3.13
C SER A 10 11.03 -37.80 -2.32
N GLY A 11 9.96 -38.24 -3.00
CA GLY A 11 8.67 -38.63 -2.39
C GLY A 11 7.41 -38.01 -3.03
N HIS A 12 7.57 -37.08 -3.98
CA HIS A 12 6.46 -36.44 -4.68
C HIS A 12 6.33 -36.96 -6.12
N ASN A 13 5.15 -36.84 -6.73
CA ASN A 13 4.96 -37.22 -8.13
C ASN A 13 5.32 -36.08 -9.09
N ILE A 14 5.19 -34.82 -8.66
CA ILE A 14 5.39 -33.62 -9.49
C ILE A 14 6.48 -32.70 -8.93
N SER A 15 6.97 -31.74 -9.73
CA SER A 15 7.99 -30.76 -9.33
C SER A 15 7.37 -29.53 -8.66
N HIS A 16 8.19 -28.75 -7.93
CA HIS A 16 7.71 -27.54 -7.27
C HIS A 16 7.27 -26.47 -8.29
N SER A 17 7.92 -26.41 -9.46
CA SER A 17 7.49 -25.52 -10.54
C SER A 17 6.10 -25.85 -11.08
N THR A 18 5.78 -27.14 -11.24
CA THR A 18 4.44 -27.61 -11.63
C THR A 18 3.41 -27.25 -10.57
N VAL A 19 3.74 -27.42 -9.29
CA VAL A 19 2.85 -27.10 -8.16
C VAL A 19 2.57 -25.59 -8.11
N LEU A 20 3.59 -24.76 -8.24
CA LEU A 20 3.46 -23.30 -8.32
C LEU A 20 2.57 -22.87 -9.49
N LYS A 21 2.76 -23.47 -10.66
CA LYS A 21 1.90 -23.22 -11.83
C LYS A 21 0.44 -23.59 -11.53
N ALA A 22 0.20 -24.72 -10.86
CA ALA A 22 -1.12 -25.14 -10.44
C ALA A 22 -1.74 -24.13 -9.44
N MET A 23 -0.99 -23.64 -8.45
CA MET A 23 -1.45 -22.60 -7.53
C MET A 23 -1.88 -21.32 -8.27
N CYS A 24 -1.10 -20.88 -9.27
CA CYS A 24 -1.48 -19.72 -10.09
C CYS A 24 -2.78 -19.96 -10.87
N ILE A 25 -2.93 -21.13 -11.51
CA ILE A 25 -4.15 -21.47 -12.26
C ILE A 25 -5.37 -21.51 -11.32
N ASN A 26 -5.21 -22.11 -10.14
CA ASN A 26 -6.28 -22.14 -9.14
C ASN A 26 -6.66 -20.74 -8.68
N GLY A 27 -5.68 -19.89 -8.35
CA GLY A 27 -5.93 -18.50 -7.94
C GLY A 27 -6.60 -17.62 -9.00
N LEU A 28 -6.44 -17.94 -10.29
CA LEU A 28 -7.16 -17.26 -11.38
C LEU A 28 -8.62 -17.71 -11.53
N GLY A 29 -8.94 -18.94 -11.12
CA GLY A 29 -10.28 -19.52 -11.27
C GLY A 29 -11.14 -19.45 -10.01
N PHE A 30 -10.52 -19.52 -8.83
CA PHE A 30 -11.19 -19.57 -7.54
C PHE A 30 -10.37 -18.87 -6.46
N THR A 31 -10.93 -17.81 -5.89
CA THR A 31 -10.50 -17.28 -4.59
C THR A 31 -11.33 -17.99 -3.52
N GLU A 32 -10.71 -18.49 -2.43
CA GLU A 32 -11.38 -19.05 -1.22
C GLU A 32 -11.63 -20.58 -1.16
N ARG A 33 -10.69 -21.42 -1.60
CA ARG A 33 -10.69 -22.84 -1.17
C ARG A 33 -9.48 -23.21 -0.33
N ARG A 34 -9.74 -24.02 0.70
CA ARG A 34 -8.70 -24.60 1.58
C ARG A 34 -7.82 -25.54 0.76
N LEU A 35 -6.54 -25.68 1.13
CA LEU A 35 -5.54 -26.45 0.37
C LEU A 35 -6.00 -27.88 0.03
N TYR A 36 -6.71 -28.56 0.94
CA TYR A 36 -7.21 -29.92 0.73
C TYR A 36 -8.29 -30.04 -0.37
N LEU A 37 -8.87 -28.94 -0.84
CA LEU A 37 -9.85 -28.91 -1.94
C LEU A 37 -9.21 -28.62 -3.30
N PHE A 38 -7.88 -28.44 -3.38
CA PHE A 38 -7.20 -28.11 -4.64
C PHE A 38 -7.28 -29.24 -5.66
N SER A 39 -7.11 -30.51 -5.25
CA SER A 39 -7.25 -31.65 -6.16
C SER A 39 -8.59 -31.64 -6.91
N ALA A 40 -9.69 -31.38 -6.18
CA ALA A 40 -11.03 -31.33 -6.75
C ALA A 40 -11.22 -30.23 -7.79
N PHE A 41 -10.48 -29.12 -7.69
CA PHE A 41 -10.51 -28.07 -8.71
C PHE A 41 -9.94 -28.57 -10.06
N PHE A 42 -8.99 -29.50 -10.03
CA PHE A 42 -8.33 -30.02 -11.23
C PHE A 42 -9.02 -31.24 -11.84
N GLU A 43 -9.99 -31.87 -11.18
CA GLU A 43 -10.70 -33.07 -11.68
C GLU A 43 -11.36 -32.85 -13.04
N ASN A 44 -11.87 -31.63 -13.29
CA ASN A 44 -12.55 -31.28 -14.54
C ASN A 44 -11.68 -30.43 -15.48
N LEU A 45 -10.37 -30.35 -15.23
CA LEU A 45 -9.42 -29.59 -16.04
C LEU A 45 -8.43 -30.54 -16.74
N PRO A 46 -7.96 -30.19 -17.96
CA PRO A 46 -6.98 -31.01 -18.66
C PRO A 46 -5.59 -30.82 -18.04
N THR A 47 -5.34 -31.47 -16.90
CA THR A 47 -4.11 -31.33 -16.11
C THR A 47 -2.87 -31.60 -16.92
N GLU A 48 -2.85 -32.64 -17.76
CA GLU A 48 -1.68 -32.95 -18.57
C GLU A 48 -1.33 -31.85 -19.56
N ARG A 49 -2.35 -31.23 -20.18
CA ARG A 49 -2.17 -30.11 -21.10
C ARG A 49 -1.72 -28.84 -20.39
N LEU A 50 -2.21 -28.61 -19.17
CA LEU A 50 -1.93 -27.40 -18.41
C LEU A 50 -0.60 -27.47 -17.65
N LEU A 51 -0.24 -28.64 -17.13
CA LEU A 51 0.80 -28.82 -16.11
C LEU A 51 1.93 -29.76 -16.55
N GLY A 52 1.74 -30.54 -17.61
CA GLY A 52 2.72 -31.47 -18.16
C GLY A 52 2.23 -32.91 -18.17
N GLU A 53 2.82 -33.74 -19.03
CA GLU A 53 2.50 -35.16 -19.19
C GLU A 53 2.56 -35.93 -17.86
N GLY A 54 1.57 -36.79 -17.60
CA GLY A 54 1.50 -37.61 -16.39
C GLY A 54 1.07 -36.86 -15.12
N VAL A 55 0.72 -35.57 -15.21
CA VAL A 55 0.17 -34.84 -14.06
C VAL A 55 -1.31 -35.17 -13.91
N LEU A 56 -1.64 -35.91 -12.86
CA LEU A 56 -3.01 -36.25 -12.48
C LEU A 56 -3.52 -35.30 -11.38
N PRO A 57 -4.85 -35.05 -11.29
CA PRO A 57 -5.44 -34.25 -10.21
C PRO A 57 -5.03 -34.73 -8.80
N GLU A 58 -4.98 -36.04 -8.58
CA GLU A 58 -4.57 -36.67 -7.30
C GLU A 58 -3.13 -36.35 -6.87
N HIS A 59 -2.27 -35.94 -7.81
CA HIS A 59 -0.92 -35.48 -7.49
C HIS A 59 -0.91 -34.07 -6.85
N LEU A 60 -2.01 -33.33 -6.95
CA LEU A 60 -2.19 -31.95 -6.49
C LEU A 60 -2.96 -31.94 -5.15
N ASN A 61 -2.39 -32.58 -4.13
CA ASN A 61 -2.91 -32.64 -2.76
C ASN A 61 -2.26 -31.63 -1.81
N ASP A 62 -2.84 -31.46 -0.63
CA ASP A 62 -2.39 -30.53 0.41
C ASP A 62 -0.94 -30.78 0.85
N ASP A 63 -0.50 -32.04 0.95
CA ASP A 63 0.89 -32.40 1.26
C ASP A 63 1.89 -31.79 0.27
N VAL A 64 1.64 -31.88 -1.03
CA VAL A 64 2.56 -31.32 -2.04
C VAL A 64 2.54 -29.79 -2.03
N PHE A 65 1.37 -29.18 -1.80
CA PHE A 65 1.26 -27.73 -1.68
C PHE A 65 2.00 -27.22 -0.43
N GLY A 66 1.77 -27.84 0.73
CA GLY A 66 2.42 -27.49 2.00
C GLY A 66 3.94 -27.58 1.90
N ARG A 67 4.46 -28.72 1.43
CA ARG A 67 5.91 -28.89 1.24
C ARG A 67 6.51 -27.91 0.21
N THR A 68 5.72 -27.49 -0.78
CA THR A 68 6.16 -26.44 -1.74
C THR A 68 6.23 -25.08 -1.05
N LEU A 69 5.24 -24.72 -0.22
CA LEU A 69 5.26 -23.49 0.58
C LEU A 69 6.42 -23.49 1.57
N ASP A 70 6.70 -24.61 2.23
CA ASP A 70 7.85 -24.76 3.14
C ASP A 70 9.17 -24.52 2.41
N LYS A 71 9.30 -25.04 1.18
CA LYS A 71 10.50 -24.82 0.34
C LYS A 71 10.64 -23.36 -0.08
N ILE A 72 9.53 -22.70 -0.41
CA ILE A 72 9.52 -21.27 -0.72
C ILE A 72 9.94 -20.47 0.52
N GLN A 73 9.45 -20.84 1.71
CA GLN A 73 9.81 -20.17 2.96
C GLN A 73 11.28 -20.41 3.34
N GLU A 74 11.81 -21.62 3.13
CA GLU A 74 13.23 -21.95 3.36
C GLU A 74 14.15 -21.14 2.43
N TYR A 75 13.74 -20.95 1.17
CA TYR A 75 14.49 -20.18 0.17
C TYR A 75 14.35 -18.66 0.35
N GLY A 76 13.16 -18.20 0.73
CA GLY A 76 12.77 -16.79 0.79
C GLY A 76 11.78 -16.42 -0.34
N ALA A 77 10.56 -16.03 0.04
CA ALA A 77 9.51 -15.71 -0.92
C ALA A 77 9.85 -14.47 -1.78
N THR A 78 10.44 -13.44 -1.17
CA THR A 78 10.87 -12.21 -1.87
C THR A 78 12.01 -12.51 -2.83
N GLU A 79 12.97 -13.33 -2.42
CA GLU A 79 14.12 -13.75 -3.22
C GLU A 79 13.68 -14.58 -4.42
N LEU A 80 12.71 -15.49 -4.22
CA LEU A 80 12.13 -16.27 -5.31
C LEU A 80 11.42 -15.37 -6.31
N PHE A 81 10.61 -14.43 -5.81
CA PHE A 81 9.92 -13.45 -6.65
C PHE A 81 10.92 -12.61 -7.46
N ASN A 82 12.01 -12.15 -6.85
CA ASN A 82 13.07 -11.40 -7.52
C ASN A 82 13.71 -12.20 -8.68
N HIS A 83 13.92 -13.50 -8.50
CA HIS A 83 14.41 -14.36 -9.58
C HIS A 83 13.38 -14.50 -10.71
N ILE A 84 12.09 -14.63 -10.38
CA ILE A 84 11.02 -14.71 -11.37
C ILE A 84 10.96 -13.44 -12.20
N ILE A 85 10.94 -12.27 -11.58
CA ILE A 85 10.85 -11.00 -12.30
C ILE A 85 12.09 -10.77 -13.16
N LEU A 86 13.30 -11.06 -12.65
CA LEU A 86 14.53 -10.93 -13.44
C LEU A 86 14.55 -11.83 -14.68
N GLN A 87 14.00 -13.03 -14.62
CA GLN A 87 13.85 -13.84 -15.83
C GLN A 87 12.74 -13.30 -16.74
N ALA A 88 11.61 -12.84 -16.19
CA ALA A 88 10.54 -12.25 -16.97
C ALA A 88 11.01 -11.04 -17.77
N MET A 89 11.84 -10.17 -17.17
CA MET A 89 12.44 -8.99 -17.81
C MET A 89 13.35 -9.32 -19.01
N LYS A 90 13.90 -10.55 -19.08
CA LYS A 90 14.67 -10.99 -20.25
C LYS A 90 13.79 -11.33 -21.45
N HIS A 91 12.53 -11.66 -21.21
CA HIS A 91 11.58 -12.10 -22.22
C HIS A 91 10.53 -11.03 -22.55
N VAL A 92 10.29 -10.10 -21.62
CA VAL A 92 9.30 -9.04 -21.72
C VAL A 92 9.99 -7.70 -21.45
N PRO A 93 9.83 -6.68 -22.30
CA PRO A 93 10.48 -5.38 -22.12
C PRO A 93 9.82 -4.59 -20.98
N ILE A 94 10.22 -4.89 -19.75
CA ILE A 94 9.80 -4.21 -18.52
C ILE A 94 10.87 -3.16 -18.23
N ASN A 95 10.56 -1.91 -18.56
CA ASN A 95 11.43 -0.76 -18.35
C ASN A 95 10.68 0.26 -17.46
N PRO A 96 10.76 0.10 -16.13
CA PRO A 96 10.02 0.95 -15.22
C PRO A 96 10.62 2.36 -15.21
N ARG A 97 9.77 3.36 -15.44
CA ARG A 97 10.10 4.79 -15.20
C ARG A 97 9.50 5.27 -13.88
N PHE A 98 8.37 4.69 -13.51
CA PHE A 98 7.67 4.95 -12.26
C PHE A 98 7.52 3.65 -11.50
N CYS A 99 7.90 3.67 -10.23
CA CYS A 99 7.78 2.56 -9.30
C CYS A 99 6.77 2.96 -8.21
N HIS A 100 5.54 2.46 -8.32
CA HIS A 100 4.48 2.72 -7.35
C HIS A 100 4.60 1.76 -6.19
N SER A 101 4.73 2.30 -4.98
CA SER A 101 4.86 1.53 -3.76
C SER A 101 3.62 1.70 -2.90
N ASP A 102 3.06 0.59 -2.45
CA ASP A 102 1.92 0.59 -1.53
C ASP A 102 1.96 -0.64 -0.60
N THR A 103 1.33 -0.51 0.56
CA THR A 103 1.18 -1.58 1.54
C THR A 103 -0.28 -1.97 1.66
N THR A 104 -0.57 -3.25 1.45
CA THR A 104 -1.90 -3.83 1.66
C THR A 104 -1.92 -4.65 2.95
N ASN A 105 -2.84 -4.33 3.86
CA ASN A 105 -2.99 -5.04 5.12
C ASN A 105 -4.04 -6.14 5.01
N PHE A 106 -3.71 -7.32 5.51
CA PHE A 106 -4.60 -8.49 5.57
C PHE A 106 -4.99 -8.75 7.02
N SER A 107 -6.30 -8.89 7.28
CA SER A 107 -6.83 -9.26 8.58
C SER A 107 -7.13 -10.76 8.58
N VAL A 108 -6.64 -11.47 9.60
CA VAL A 108 -6.77 -12.92 9.73
C VAL A 108 -7.22 -13.31 11.13
N TYR A 109 -7.75 -14.53 11.24
CA TYR A 109 -8.09 -15.18 12.50
C TYR A 109 -7.43 -16.57 12.52
N GLY A 110 -7.21 -17.10 13.71
CA GLY A 110 -6.52 -18.38 13.91
C GLY A 110 -5.46 -18.28 14.98
N ASP A 111 -4.91 -19.43 15.34
CA ASP A 111 -3.78 -19.56 16.24
C ASP A 111 -2.50 -19.55 15.41
N TYR A 112 -1.64 -18.55 15.61
CA TYR A 112 -0.40 -18.38 14.85
C TYR A 112 0.77 -18.33 15.82
N ASP A 113 1.73 -19.22 15.60
CA ASP A 113 2.94 -19.26 16.42
C ASP A 113 3.79 -18.01 16.19
N HIS A 114 4.24 -17.40 17.29
CA HIS A 114 5.24 -16.34 17.27
C HIS A 114 6.63 -16.95 17.29
N ASN A 115 7.29 -16.93 16.14
CA ASN A 115 8.68 -17.35 16.00
C ASN A 115 9.56 -16.12 15.75
N ASP A 116 10.28 -15.66 16.77
CA ASP A 116 11.18 -14.50 16.70
C ASP A 116 12.54 -14.84 16.05
N ASN A 117 12.51 -15.66 14.99
CA ASN A 117 13.70 -16.10 14.28
C ASN A 117 14.13 -15.13 13.17
N GLY A 118 13.40 -14.01 12.99
CA GLY A 118 13.65 -12.99 11.98
C GLY A 118 13.47 -13.44 10.52
N LYS A 119 13.04 -14.69 10.28
CA LYS A 119 12.81 -15.26 8.94
C LYS A 119 11.33 -15.36 8.57
N THR A 120 10.47 -15.50 9.57
CA THR A 120 9.03 -15.59 9.40
C THR A 120 8.41 -14.28 9.85
N ILE A 121 7.39 -13.81 9.13
CA ILE A 121 6.62 -12.65 9.56
C ILE A 121 5.86 -12.94 10.85
N ASN A 122 5.75 -11.94 11.71
CA ASN A 122 4.87 -12.01 12.88
C ASN A 122 3.45 -11.57 12.49
N ILE A 123 2.54 -12.54 12.46
CA ILE A 123 1.10 -12.28 12.34
C ILE A 123 0.62 -11.80 13.71
N THR A 124 0.36 -10.51 13.85
CA THR A 124 0.13 -9.87 15.15
C THR A 124 -0.90 -8.74 15.05
N TYR A 125 -1.33 -8.21 16.19
CA TYR A 125 -2.20 -7.04 16.23
C TYR A 125 -1.49 -5.81 15.68
N GLY A 126 -2.19 -5.05 14.86
CA GLY A 126 -1.70 -3.81 14.24
C GLY A 126 -2.68 -2.66 14.42
N HIS A 127 -2.51 -1.60 13.64
CA HIS A 127 -3.43 -0.45 13.63
C HIS A 127 -4.49 -0.62 12.51
N PRO A 128 -5.73 -1.04 12.83
CA PRO A 128 -6.76 -1.30 11.84
C PRO A 128 -7.36 -0.02 11.25
N LYS A 129 -7.29 0.16 9.92
CA LYS A 129 -8.06 1.20 9.20
C LYS A 129 -9.57 0.91 9.20
N ASP A 130 -9.94 -0.37 9.28
CA ASP A 130 -11.31 -0.91 9.31
C ASP A 130 -11.89 -1.03 10.73
N LYS A 131 -11.18 -0.53 11.75
CA LYS A 131 -11.54 -0.59 13.18
C LYS A 131 -11.69 -2.01 13.77
N ARG A 132 -11.28 -3.06 13.05
CA ARG A 132 -11.23 -4.46 13.54
C ARG A 132 -9.97 -4.69 14.39
N VAL A 133 -9.98 -4.13 15.60
CA VAL A 133 -8.89 -4.27 16.59
C VAL A 133 -8.78 -5.68 17.16
N ASP A 134 -9.80 -6.52 16.94
CA ASP A 134 -9.90 -7.90 17.40
C ASP A 134 -9.14 -8.90 16.52
N LEU A 135 -8.73 -8.50 15.30
CA LEU A 135 -8.10 -9.39 14.33
C LEU A 135 -6.58 -9.25 14.31
N LEU A 136 -5.91 -10.39 14.14
CA LEU A 136 -4.48 -10.44 13.82
C LEU A 136 -4.26 -10.01 12.37
N ARG A 137 -3.05 -9.54 12.07
CA ARG A 137 -2.75 -8.94 10.77
C ARG A 137 -1.34 -9.28 10.28
N PHE A 138 -1.18 -9.18 8.98
CA PHE A 138 0.11 -9.03 8.32
C PHE A 138 -0.08 -8.10 7.12
N SER A 139 1.03 -7.64 6.54
CA SER A 139 0.97 -6.69 5.42
C SER A 139 1.79 -7.20 4.25
N ILE A 140 1.35 -6.92 3.02
CA ILE A 140 2.14 -7.12 1.82
C ILE A 140 2.53 -5.75 1.31
N TYR A 141 3.83 -5.53 1.24
CA TYR A 141 4.43 -4.39 0.60
C TYR A 141 4.77 -4.77 -0.85
N MET A 142 4.30 -3.99 -1.81
CA MET A 142 4.48 -4.27 -3.23
C MET A 142 4.94 -3.02 -3.97
N VAL A 143 5.88 -3.20 -4.90
CA VAL A 143 6.29 -2.19 -5.88
C VAL A 143 5.84 -2.64 -7.26
N THR A 144 5.14 -1.78 -7.99
CA THR A 144 4.71 -2.02 -9.37
C THR A 144 5.27 -0.98 -10.33
N ASP A 145 5.40 -1.34 -11.61
CA ASP A 145 5.69 -0.37 -12.66
C ASP A 145 4.46 0.47 -13.05
N GLN A 146 4.65 1.42 -13.97
CA GLN A 146 3.55 2.25 -14.51
C GLN A 146 2.43 1.48 -15.23
N LYS A 147 2.59 0.18 -15.52
CA LYS A 147 1.59 -0.69 -16.14
C LYS A 147 0.94 -1.63 -15.11
N GLY A 148 1.32 -1.54 -13.84
CA GLY A 148 0.84 -2.42 -12.78
C GLY A 148 1.56 -3.77 -12.71
N ILE A 149 2.70 -3.94 -13.40
CA ILE A 149 3.51 -5.17 -13.32
C ILE A 149 4.26 -5.15 -11.99
N PRO A 150 4.10 -6.17 -11.12
CA PRO A 150 4.85 -6.24 -9.87
C PRO A 150 6.34 -6.42 -10.13
N LEU A 151 7.15 -5.57 -9.51
CA LEU A 151 8.62 -5.56 -9.59
C LEU A 151 9.27 -6.06 -8.30
N PHE A 152 8.57 -5.92 -7.17
CA PHE A 152 9.02 -6.40 -5.88
C PHE A 152 7.83 -6.67 -4.97
N VAL A 153 7.92 -7.72 -4.16
CA VAL A 153 6.92 -8.09 -3.17
C VAL A 153 7.60 -8.55 -1.89
N ARG A 154 7.10 -8.10 -0.75
CA ARG A 154 7.56 -8.53 0.57
C ARG A 154 6.41 -8.59 1.57
N ALA A 155 6.36 -9.68 2.32
CA ALA A 155 5.49 -9.78 3.48
C ALA A 155 6.13 -9.08 4.69
N LEU A 156 5.31 -8.41 5.49
CA LEU A 156 5.70 -7.65 6.68
C LEU A 156 4.85 -8.06 7.88
N ASP A 157 5.42 -7.91 9.07
CA ASP A 157 4.73 -8.13 10.33
C ASP A 157 3.50 -7.23 10.45
N GLY A 158 2.49 -7.68 11.19
CA GLY A 158 1.22 -6.96 11.37
C GLY A 158 1.33 -5.57 12.00
N ASN A 159 2.43 -5.30 12.69
CA ASN A 159 2.74 -4.03 13.35
C ASN A 159 3.89 -3.25 12.67
N SER A 160 4.36 -3.71 11.51
CA SER A 160 5.44 -3.03 10.79
C SER A 160 5.02 -1.64 10.32
N SER A 161 5.91 -0.66 10.47
CA SER A 161 5.72 0.67 9.90
C SER A 161 6.30 0.74 8.49
N ASP A 162 5.46 1.16 7.53
CA ASP A 162 5.79 1.32 6.11
C ASP A 162 7.05 2.16 5.85
N LYS A 163 7.36 3.09 6.76
CA LYS A 163 8.37 4.15 6.58
C LYS A 163 9.79 3.62 6.37
N LYS A 164 10.23 2.64 7.17
CA LYS A 164 11.60 2.10 7.13
C LYS A 164 11.79 1.02 6.06
N VAL A 165 10.71 0.32 5.70
CA VAL A 165 10.75 -0.79 4.75
C VAL A 165 10.97 -0.27 3.33
N LEU A 166 10.31 0.82 2.96
CA LEU A 166 10.35 1.39 1.60
C LEU A 166 11.77 1.78 1.16
N ILE A 167 12.61 2.37 2.02
CA ILE A 167 13.95 2.82 1.61
C ILE A 167 14.90 1.65 1.37
N LYS A 168 14.84 0.64 2.25
CA LYS A 168 15.55 -0.62 2.05
C LYS A 168 15.10 -1.27 0.74
N THR A 169 13.81 -1.28 0.48
CA THR A 169 13.27 -1.80 -0.78
C THR A 169 13.69 -0.99 -2.00
N ILE A 170 13.71 0.34 -1.94
CA ILE A 170 14.22 1.19 -3.04
C ILE A 170 15.64 0.79 -3.38
N LYS A 171 16.50 0.64 -2.37
CA LYS A 171 17.90 0.19 -2.56
C LYS A 171 17.93 -1.20 -3.19
N GLU A 172 17.15 -2.15 -2.68
CA GLU A 172 17.07 -3.52 -3.21
C GLU A 172 16.55 -3.56 -4.66
N VAL A 173 15.49 -2.81 -4.99
CA VAL A 173 14.92 -2.73 -6.34
C VAL A 173 15.92 -2.12 -7.31
N THR A 174 16.52 -0.97 -6.97
CA THR A 174 17.47 -0.28 -7.84
C THR A 174 18.74 -1.10 -8.07
N GLN A 175 19.27 -1.76 -7.03
CA GLN A 175 20.45 -2.62 -7.14
C GLN A 175 20.17 -3.90 -7.92
N ASN A 176 19.04 -4.57 -7.66
CA ASN A 176 18.76 -5.86 -8.27
C ASN A 176 18.33 -5.75 -9.73
N LEU A 177 17.69 -4.64 -10.12
CA LEU A 177 17.11 -4.49 -11.46
C LEU A 177 18.02 -3.77 -12.47
N ASN A 178 19.22 -3.30 -12.08
CA ASN A 178 20.17 -2.58 -12.94
C ASN A 178 19.49 -1.53 -13.84
N LEU A 179 18.64 -0.68 -13.23
CA LEU A 179 17.85 0.28 -13.98
C LEU A 179 18.74 1.46 -14.41
N ASP A 180 19.10 1.51 -15.70
CA ASP A 180 19.94 2.56 -16.31
C ASP A 180 19.28 3.95 -16.37
N GLN A 181 18.00 4.06 -16.00
CA GLN A 181 17.18 5.27 -16.18
C GLN A 181 16.86 5.98 -14.88
N ARG A 182 16.45 7.25 -15.02
CA ARG A 182 15.92 8.09 -13.96
C ARG A 182 14.56 7.54 -13.49
N VAL A 183 14.59 6.61 -12.51
CA VAL A 183 13.40 5.97 -11.93
C VAL A 183 12.81 6.85 -10.83
N TYR A 184 11.50 7.07 -10.88
CA TYR A 184 10.74 7.82 -9.88
C TYR A 184 9.96 6.86 -8.98
N HIS A 185 10.23 6.90 -7.68
CA HIS A 185 9.49 6.14 -6.68
C HIS A 185 8.28 6.94 -6.20
N ILE A 186 7.08 6.41 -6.45
CA ILE A 186 5.82 7.02 -6.07
C ILE A 186 5.31 6.35 -4.80
N ALA A 187 5.10 7.13 -3.76
CA ALA A 187 4.61 6.63 -2.47
C ALA A 187 3.61 7.61 -1.84
N ASP A 188 2.82 7.11 -0.89
CA ASP A 188 1.84 7.91 -0.16
C ASP A 188 2.51 8.97 0.74
N SER A 189 1.69 9.77 1.44
CA SER A 189 2.22 10.79 2.35
C SER A 189 2.89 10.22 3.60
N ALA A 190 2.64 8.96 3.98
CA ALA A 190 3.26 8.37 5.15
C ALA A 190 4.76 8.15 4.92
N PHE A 191 5.18 7.94 3.67
CA PHE A 191 6.58 7.93 3.28
C PHE A 191 7.32 9.25 3.54
N TYR A 192 6.62 10.39 3.46
CA TYR A 192 7.23 11.72 3.50
C TYR A 192 7.55 12.15 4.95
N THR A 193 8.63 11.61 5.51
CA THR A 193 9.18 12.03 6.80
C THR A 193 10.58 12.59 6.62
N GLU A 194 11.01 13.41 7.58
CA GLU A 194 12.35 13.99 7.60
C GLU A 194 13.45 12.94 7.47
N ASP A 195 13.37 11.87 8.27
CA ASP A 195 14.33 10.75 8.23
C ASP A 195 14.36 10.06 6.87
N ASN A 196 13.18 9.83 6.27
CA ASN A 196 13.09 9.12 5.00
C ASN A 196 13.65 9.95 3.83
N VAL A 197 13.31 11.24 3.82
CA VAL A 197 13.80 12.20 2.84
C VAL A 197 15.33 12.32 2.94
N LYS A 198 15.87 12.41 4.17
CA LYS A 198 17.31 12.40 4.44
C LYS A 198 18.01 11.15 3.94
N GLU A 199 17.46 9.98 4.25
CA GLU A 199 18.09 8.70 3.91
C GLU A 199 18.09 8.44 2.40
N ILE A 200 17.04 8.84 1.68
CA ILE A 200 17.04 8.80 0.22
C ILE A 200 18.03 9.82 -0.33
N GLY A 201 17.98 11.05 0.16
CA GLY A 201 18.85 12.13 -0.30
C GLY A 201 18.84 12.24 -1.83
N ASN A 202 20.02 12.17 -2.43
CA ASN A 202 20.22 12.22 -3.89
C ASN A 202 20.35 10.84 -4.54
N ASN A 203 20.09 9.75 -3.81
CA ASN A 203 20.29 8.39 -4.31
C ASN A 203 19.14 7.91 -5.22
N ALA A 204 17.95 8.51 -5.10
CA ALA A 204 16.79 8.14 -5.90
C ALA A 204 15.84 9.33 -6.08
N PHE A 205 15.05 9.31 -7.16
CA PHE A 205 13.99 10.30 -7.38
C PHE A 205 12.69 9.79 -6.77
N PHE A 206 11.92 10.66 -6.13
CA PHE A 206 10.63 10.29 -5.57
C PHE A 206 9.55 11.32 -5.85
N ILE A 207 8.31 10.89 -5.78
CA ILE A 207 7.11 11.73 -5.82
C ILE A 207 6.21 11.25 -4.69
N SER A 208 5.86 12.15 -3.78
CA SER A 208 4.96 11.85 -2.68
C SER A 208 4.19 13.10 -2.28
N ARG A 209 3.04 12.89 -1.63
CA ARG A 209 2.24 13.98 -1.10
C ARG A 209 2.87 14.50 0.19
N VAL A 210 3.19 15.80 0.21
CA VAL A 210 3.63 16.49 1.43
C VAL A 210 2.50 16.46 2.47
N PRO A 211 2.73 15.93 3.69
CA PRO A 211 1.72 15.88 4.74
C PRO A 211 1.37 17.28 5.24
N ALA A 212 0.07 17.57 5.35
CA ALA A 212 -0.45 18.82 5.94
C ALA A 212 -0.19 18.92 7.46
N THR A 213 0.56 17.99 8.05
CA THR A 213 1.07 18.08 9.43
C THR A 213 2.37 18.88 9.52
N ILE A 214 3.10 19.04 8.41
CA ILE A 214 4.35 19.83 8.35
C ILE A 214 4.01 21.32 8.36
N ASN A 215 4.65 22.09 9.25
CA ASN A 215 4.36 23.53 9.42
C ASN A 215 4.62 24.34 8.13
N GLU A 216 5.75 24.12 7.48
CA GLU A 216 6.08 24.75 6.18
C GLU A 216 5.00 24.49 5.12
N SER A 217 4.42 23.28 5.09
CA SER A 217 3.31 22.96 4.20
C SER A 217 2.04 23.73 4.54
N LYS A 218 1.73 23.93 5.82
CA LYS A 218 0.57 24.72 6.26
C LYS A 218 0.74 26.19 5.92
N GLU A 219 1.92 26.74 6.17
CA GLU A 219 2.26 28.13 5.84
C GLU A 219 2.14 28.38 4.33
N LEU A 220 2.65 27.44 3.53
CA LEU A 220 2.56 27.50 2.07
C LEU A 220 1.10 27.48 1.58
N LEU A 221 0.23 26.69 2.21
CA LEU A 221 -1.20 26.63 1.87
C LEU A 221 -1.98 27.91 2.27
N MET A 222 -1.45 28.70 3.20
CA MET A 222 -2.03 30.00 3.62
C MET A 222 -1.46 31.19 2.84
N THR A 223 -0.46 30.95 1.99
CA THR A 223 0.20 32.00 1.22
C THR A 223 -0.57 32.29 -0.07
N ASP A 224 -0.62 33.56 -0.46
CA ASP A 224 -1.17 33.99 -1.75
C ASP A 224 -0.22 33.61 -2.90
N LEU A 225 -0.29 32.35 -3.32
CA LEU A 225 0.50 31.82 -4.43
C LEU A 225 -0.14 32.21 -5.76
N ILE A 226 0.70 32.69 -6.69
CA ILE A 226 0.31 32.84 -8.09
C ILE A 226 0.32 31.45 -8.71
N LEU A 227 -0.88 30.94 -9.02
CA LEU A 227 -1.07 29.65 -9.67
C LEU A 227 -1.13 29.84 -11.19
N GLU A 228 -0.38 29.04 -11.92
CA GLU A 228 -0.42 28.95 -13.37
C GLU A 228 -1.32 27.79 -13.78
N THR A 229 -2.10 27.97 -14.85
CA THR A 229 -2.95 26.90 -15.38
C THR A 229 -2.09 25.74 -15.91
N CYS A 230 -2.41 24.53 -15.49
CA CYS A 230 -1.76 23.31 -15.96
C CYS A 230 -2.16 23.00 -17.40
N SER A 231 -1.52 21.98 -18.01
CA SER A 231 -1.93 21.47 -19.32
C SER A 231 -3.38 20.94 -19.34
N ASP A 232 -3.87 20.49 -18.19
CA ASP A 232 -5.30 20.21 -17.97
C ASP A 232 -5.91 21.44 -17.28
N GLU A 233 -6.80 22.12 -17.99
CA GLU A 233 -7.43 23.38 -17.57
C GLU A 233 -8.23 23.28 -16.26
N ARG A 234 -8.55 22.05 -15.81
CA ARG A 234 -9.22 21.83 -14.52
C ARG A 234 -8.30 22.07 -13.32
N TYR A 235 -6.99 22.22 -13.57
CA TYR A 235 -5.99 22.37 -12.54
C TYR A 235 -5.12 23.60 -12.77
N SER A 236 -4.74 24.23 -11.67
CA SER A 236 -3.69 25.25 -11.64
C SER A 236 -2.67 24.87 -10.58
N CYS A 237 -1.40 25.24 -10.78
CA CYS A 237 -0.35 24.90 -9.84
C CYS A 237 0.69 26.01 -9.64
N SER A 238 1.42 25.94 -8.54
CA SER A 238 2.60 26.75 -8.29
C SER A 238 3.69 25.89 -7.68
N ALA A 239 4.92 26.08 -8.16
CA ALA A 239 6.07 25.29 -7.73
C ALA A 239 6.98 26.14 -6.84
N VAL A 240 7.34 25.60 -5.67
CA VAL A 240 8.17 26.25 -4.67
C VAL A 240 9.29 25.31 -4.26
N LYS A 241 10.48 25.85 -4.02
CA LYS A 241 11.61 25.07 -3.50
C LYS A 241 11.46 24.92 -1.99
N SER A 242 11.66 23.70 -1.48
CA SER A 242 11.74 23.41 -0.05
C SER A 242 13.07 22.71 0.26
N CYS A 243 13.52 22.82 1.51
CA CYS A 243 14.68 22.11 2.04
C CYS A 243 14.31 21.26 3.27
N TYR A 244 13.08 20.74 3.30
CA TYR A 244 12.61 19.89 4.40
C TYR A 244 13.54 18.68 4.60
N GLY A 245 14.02 18.44 5.82
CA GLY A 245 15.01 17.39 6.07
C GLY A 245 16.39 17.64 5.44
N GLY A 246 16.71 18.86 5.03
CA GLY A 246 18.04 19.21 4.52
C GLY A 246 18.36 18.68 3.12
N VAL A 247 17.32 18.30 2.36
CA VAL A 247 17.43 17.87 0.96
C VAL A 247 16.66 18.88 0.11
N GLU A 248 17.22 19.36 -0.99
CA GLU A 248 16.47 20.26 -1.87
C GLU A 248 15.35 19.50 -2.60
N GLN A 249 14.12 20.03 -2.51
CA GLN A 249 12.92 19.46 -3.12
C GLN A 249 12.16 20.52 -3.90
N LEU A 250 11.41 20.06 -4.91
CA LEU A 250 10.40 20.86 -5.57
C LEU A 250 9.03 20.48 -5.02
N TRP A 251 8.40 21.39 -4.29
CA TRP A 251 7.01 21.26 -3.86
C TRP A 251 6.11 21.89 -4.90
N VAL A 252 4.97 21.24 -5.17
CA VAL A 252 3.98 21.76 -6.11
C VAL A 252 2.64 21.81 -5.40
N VAL A 253 2.09 23.02 -5.29
CA VAL A 253 0.73 23.25 -4.78
C VAL A 253 -0.21 23.12 -5.97
N PHE A 254 -1.21 22.25 -5.87
CA PHE A 254 -2.24 22.06 -6.88
C PHE A 254 -3.58 22.57 -6.38
N CYS A 255 -4.26 23.34 -7.22
CA CYS A 255 -5.66 23.70 -7.06
C CYS A 255 -6.48 22.97 -8.14
N SER A 256 -7.58 22.35 -7.72
CA SER A 256 -8.57 21.75 -8.63
C SER A 256 -9.84 22.61 -8.59
N GLU A 257 -10.25 23.11 -9.76
CA GLU A 257 -11.45 23.94 -9.88
C GLU A 257 -12.71 23.21 -9.44
N GLU A 258 -12.79 21.90 -9.70
CA GLU A 258 -13.92 21.06 -9.28
C GLU A 258 -13.95 20.84 -7.76
N MET A 259 -12.80 20.60 -7.14
CA MET A 259 -12.72 20.48 -5.67
C MET A 259 -13.04 21.81 -5.01
N LYS A 260 -12.52 22.92 -5.53
CA LYS A 260 -12.81 24.27 -5.04
C LYS A 260 -14.31 24.55 -5.03
N LYS A 261 -15.01 24.37 -6.15
CA LYS A 261 -16.48 24.53 -6.24
C LYS A 261 -17.24 23.68 -5.21
N LYS A 262 -16.78 22.45 -4.99
CA LYS A 262 -17.38 21.52 -4.03
C LYS A 262 -17.13 21.96 -2.58
N GLU A 263 -15.94 22.48 -2.28
CA GLU A 263 -15.59 22.99 -0.95
C GLU A 263 -16.30 24.31 -0.63
N GLU A 264 -16.38 25.23 -1.59
CA GLU A 264 -17.16 26.48 -1.47
C GLU A 264 -18.63 26.19 -1.14
N LYS A 265 -19.27 25.29 -1.90
CA LYS A 265 -20.65 24.89 -1.62
C LYS A 265 -20.82 24.31 -0.21
N LYS A 266 -19.90 23.44 0.23
CA LYS A 266 -19.93 22.88 1.59
C LYS A 266 -19.72 23.94 2.66
N PHE A 267 -18.89 24.94 2.38
CA PHE A 267 -18.63 26.04 3.29
C PHE A 267 -19.87 26.92 3.45
N ASP A 268 -20.54 27.27 2.35
CA ASP A 268 -21.80 28.01 2.39
C ASP A 268 -22.89 27.26 3.16
N GLU A 269 -23.03 25.95 2.92
CA GLU A 269 -23.96 25.08 3.66
C GLU A 269 -23.63 25.03 5.16
N LYS A 270 -22.34 25.09 5.53
CA LYS A 270 -21.89 25.11 6.92
C LYS A 270 -22.22 26.44 7.59
N ILE A 271 -21.97 27.57 6.93
CA ILE A 271 -22.33 28.91 7.43
C ILE A 271 -23.83 28.99 7.72
N LEU A 272 -24.67 28.53 6.79
CA LEU A 272 -26.12 28.55 6.98
C LEU A 272 -26.58 27.72 8.18
N LYS A 273 -25.94 26.55 8.41
CA LYS A 273 -26.24 25.70 9.57
C LYS A 273 -25.79 26.34 10.89
N GLU A 274 -24.62 26.96 10.91
CA GLU A 274 -24.11 27.65 12.10
C GLU A 274 -24.97 28.88 12.43
N LEU A 275 -25.43 29.61 11.41
CA LEU A 275 -26.35 30.73 11.57
C LEU A 275 -27.72 30.29 12.11
N ASP A 276 -28.34 29.26 11.55
CA ASP A 276 -29.61 28.71 12.05
C ASP A 276 -29.47 28.18 13.50
N ALA A 277 -28.34 27.56 13.83
CA ALA A 277 -28.05 27.15 15.19
C ALA A 277 -27.92 28.35 16.15
N ALA A 278 -27.20 29.40 15.74
CA ALA A 278 -27.05 30.62 16.51
C ALA A 278 -28.39 31.34 16.71
N GLU A 279 -29.22 31.44 15.68
CA GLU A 279 -30.57 32.03 15.75
C GLU A 279 -31.48 31.24 16.71
N LYS A 280 -31.43 29.90 16.66
CA LYS A 280 -32.18 29.04 17.59
C LYS A 280 -31.71 29.21 19.03
N SER A 281 -30.40 29.29 19.26
CA SER A 281 -29.84 29.55 20.58
C SER A 281 -30.24 30.92 21.11
N LEU A 282 -30.13 31.96 20.27
CA LEU A 282 -30.57 33.32 20.62
C LEU A 282 -32.06 33.35 20.96
N LYS A 283 -32.92 32.72 20.16
CA LYS A 283 -34.37 32.66 20.42
C LYS A 283 -34.70 31.95 21.73
N LYS A 284 -33.94 30.90 22.10
CA LYS A 284 -34.09 30.23 23.40
C LYS A 284 -33.71 31.17 24.55
N LEU A 285 -32.58 31.87 24.44
CA LEU A 285 -32.13 32.84 25.43
C LEU A 285 -33.12 34.00 25.58
N SER A 286 -33.61 34.57 24.46
CA SER A 286 -34.56 35.69 24.47
C SER A 286 -35.92 35.34 25.07
N ASN A 287 -36.33 34.07 25.03
CA ASN A 287 -37.59 33.61 25.61
C ASN A 287 -37.45 33.09 27.04
N HIS A 288 -36.26 33.16 27.63
CA HIS A 288 -36.01 32.72 29.00
C HIS A 288 -35.94 33.92 29.94
N GLU A 289 -36.79 33.93 30.97
CA GLU A 289 -36.71 34.92 32.04
C GLU A 289 -35.63 34.50 33.04
N PHE A 290 -34.65 35.37 33.25
CA PHE A 290 -33.58 35.17 34.22
C PHE A 290 -33.90 35.92 35.51
N ALA A 291 -33.49 35.36 36.66
CA ALA A 291 -33.74 35.96 37.97
C ALA A 291 -32.91 37.24 38.20
N CYS A 292 -31.76 37.38 37.53
CA CYS A 292 -30.92 38.58 37.57
C CYS A 292 -30.07 38.76 36.30
N GLU A 293 -29.47 39.94 36.12
CA GLU A 293 -28.61 40.25 34.96
C GLU A 293 -27.37 39.33 34.88
N ALA A 294 -26.79 38.97 36.03
CA ALA A 294 -25.59 38.14 36.07
C ALA A 294 -25.84 36.73 35.48
N ASP A 295 -27.00 36.14 35.78
CA ASP A 295 -27.39 34.84 35.24
C ASP A 295 -27.62 34.88 33.73
N ALA A 296 -28.22 35.97 33.23
CA ALA A 296 -28.44 36.18 31.80
C ALA A 296 -27.12 36.32 31.03
N ARG A 297 -26.13 37.05 31.58
CA ARG A 297 -24.79 37.19 30.97
C ARG A 297 -24.04 35.86 30.93
N MET A 298 -24.05 35.10 32.03
CA MET A 298 -23.42 33.77 32.06
C MET A 298 -24.01 32.81 31.03
N ALA A 299 -25.32 32.86 30.79
CA ALA A 299 -25.98 32.02 29.81
C ALA A 299 -25.70 32.45 28.35
N ALA A 300 -25.38 33.72 28.11
CA ALA A 300 -25.05 34.25 26.78
C ALA A 300 -23.58 34.00 26.37
N GLU A 301 -22.69 33.75 27.34
CA GLU A 301 -21.26 33.50 27.11
C GLU A 301 -20.90 32.00 26.94
N GLN A 302 -21.88 31.09 27.07
CA GLN A 302 -21.75 29.65 26.80
C GLN A 302 -22.07 29.29 25.34
#